data_AF-A0A7W1NW94-F1
#
_entry.id   AF-A0A7W1NW94-F1
#
_cell.length_a   1.000
_cell.length_b   1.000
_cell.length_c   1.000
_cell.angle_alpha   90.00
_cell.angle_beta   90.00
_cell.angle_gamma   90.00
#
_symmetry.space_group_name_H-M   'P 1'
#
loop_
_entity.id
_entity.type
_entity.pdbx_description
1 polymer ?
#
loop_
_entity_poly.entity_id
_entity_poly.type
_entity_poly.pdbx_seq_one_letter_code
_entity_poly.pdbx_strand_id
1 'polypeptide(L)'
;MANLDRYNLLRQKLVASHVPLTIEAQGEPHRVLLLKEMTVRDLREEVVNKFVQESGKKSDFILVANQQQLPLARKLSALTPDTVVRLVKADKTQKVSEQVSLVFDDNTHFAITTLPAIIGRSKQADPALAVNVNDLPNGLTVSRRHAELSKQGDTFMVRNIADNPQDKPIYINEVALASADIPKEVGDGTAIRLGKITLTLQIT
;
A
#
# COMPACT_ATOMS: atom_id res chain seq x y z
N MET A 1 -27.71 28.16 4.15
CA MET A 1 -27.94 28.23 5.61
C MET A 1 -28.89 27.15 6.16
N ALA A 2 -29.80 26.55 5.37
CA ALA A 2 -30.78 25.55 5.88
C ALA A 2 -30.20 24.17 6.34
N ASN A 3 -28.98 23.81 5.93
CA ASN A 3 -28.42 22.47 6.20
C ASN A 3 -27.82 22.34 7.62
N LEU A 4 -27.42 23.47 8.23
CA LEU A 4 -26.80 23.49 9.55
C LEU A 4 -27.83 23.18 10.65
N ASP A 5 -29.06 23.69 10.50
CA ASP A 5 -30.15 23.46 11.44
C ASP A 5 -30.65 22.02 11.43
N ARG A 6 -30.74 21.39 10.25
CA ARG A 6 -31.19 19.99 10.13
C ARG A 6 -30.20 19.02 10.78
N TYR A 7 -28.90 19.23 10.59
CA TYR A 7 -27.87 18.38 11.20
C TYR A 7 -27.90 18.47 12.73
N ASN A 8 -27.97 19.69 13.28
CA ASN A 8 -28.01 19.90 14.72
C ASN A 8 -29.29 19.31 15.35
N LEU A 9 -30.44 19.42 14.67
CA LEU A 9 -31.68 18.79 15.10
C LEU A 9 -31.57 17.25 15.13
N LEU A 10 -31.00 16.65 14.08
CA LEU A 10 -30.78 15.20 14.03
C LEU A 10 -29.78 14.74 15.10
N ARG A 11 -28.71 15.49 15.32
CA ARG A 11 -27.72 15.22 16.37
C ARG A 11 -28.38 15.17 17.74
N GLN A 12 -29.26 16.11 18.07
CA GLN A 12 -29.99 16.10 19.34
C GLN A 12 -30.91 14.89 19.48
N LYS A 13 -31.64 14.53 18.42
CA LYS A 13 -32.58 13.39 18.43
C LYS A 13 -31.88 12.02 18.51
N LEU A 14 -30.68 11.92 17.92
CA LEU A 14 -29.99 10.65 17.74
C LEU A 14 -28.80 10.45 18.68
N VAL A 15 -28.53 11.39 19.60
CA VAL A 15 -27.37 11.35 20.51
C VAL A 15 -27.27 10.07 21.36
N ALA A 16 -28.40 9.42 21.64
CA ALA A 16 -28.43 8.17 22.41
C ALA A 16 -27.76 7.02 21.65
N SER A 17 -28.01 6.90 20.34
CA SER A 17 -27.58 5.77 19.51
C SER A 17 -26.48 6.11 18.50
N HIS A 18 -26.23 7.39 18.23
CA HIS A 18 -25.28 7.85 17.23
C HIS A 18 -24.15 8.69 17.84
N VAL A 19 -22.98 8.64 17.20
CA VAL A 19 -21.85 9.53 17.46
C VAL A 19 -21.71 10.50 16.27
N PRO A 20 -21.64 11.81 16.51
CA PRO A 20 -21.31 12.77 15.46
C PRO A 20 -19.81 12.69 15.17
N LEU A 21 -19.45 12.56 13.89
CA LEU A 21 -18.08 12.58 13.41
C LEU A 21 -17.95 13.50 12.19
N THR A 22 -16.73 13.97 11.92
CA THR A 22 -16.39 14.58 10.63
C THR A 22 -15.48 13.61 9.89
N ILE A 23 -15.88 13.21 8.69
CA ILE A 23 -15.07 12.35 7.81
C ILE A 23 -14.44 13.24 6.77
N GLU A 24 -13.11 13.30 6.74
CA GLU A 24 -12.37 13.91 5.64
C GLU A 24 -11.99 12.84 4.63
N ALA A 25 -12.56 12.92 3.43
CA ALA A 25 -12.25 12.04 2.31
C ALA A 25 -11.96 12.90 1.07
N GLN A 26 -10.91 12.57 0.32
CA GLN A 26 -10.49 13.33 -0.87
C GLN A 26 -10.27 14.84 -0.64
N GLY A 27 -9.93 15.24 0.60
CA GLY A 27 -9.73 16.64 0.97
C GLY A 27 -11.00 17.39 1.36
N GLU A 28 -12.17 16.74 1.33
CA GLU A 28 -13.45 17.34 1.69
C GLU A 28 -13.97 16.84 3.05
N PRO A 29 -14.39 17.74 3.97
CA PRO A 29 -14.97 17.35 5.24
C PRO A 29 -16.49 17.08 5.12
N HIS A 30 -16.93 15.93 5.61
CA HIS A 30 -18.33 15.51 5.66
C HIS A 30 -18.78 15.26 7.10
N ARG A 31 -19.77 16.01 7.57
CA ARG A 31 -20.37 15.79 8.88
C ARG A 31 -21.38 14.64 8.81
N VAL A 32 -21.23 13.67 9.69
CA VAL A 32 -22.05 12.46 9.71
C VAL A 32 -22.48 12.08 11.12
N LEU A 33 -23.61 11.39 11.20
CA LEU A 33 -24.09 10.73 12.42
C LEU A 33 -24.03 9.23 12.16
N LEU A 34 -23.23 8.52 12.95
CA LEU A 34 -22.98 7.09 12.77
C LEU A 34 -23.39 6.31 14.00
N LEU A 35 -23.86 5.08 13.83
CA LEU A 35 -24.27 4.23 14.95
C LEU A 35 -23.07 3.97 15.87
N LYS A 36 -23.27 4.17 17.18
CA LYS A 36 -22.25 3.96 18.23
C LYS A 36 -21.67 2.55 18.22
N GLU A 37 -22.49 1.57 17.84
CA GLU A 37 -22.14 0.15 17.82
C GLU A 37 -21.35 -0.29 16.58
N MET A 38 -21.23 0.57 15.55
CA MET A 38 -20.36 0.27 14.42
C MET A 38 -18.90 0.19 14.88
N THR A 39 -18.12 -0.60 14.16
CA THR A 39 -16.67 -0.63 14.32
C THR A 39 -15.99 0.33 13.34
N VAL A 40 -14.73 0.65 13.61
CA VAL A 40 -13.87 1.39 12.68
C VAL A 40 -13.74 0.64 11.34
N ARG A 41 -13.79 -0.70 11.34
CA ARG A 41 -13.83 -1.51 10.12
C ARG A 41 -15.05 -1.19 9.26
N ASP A 42 -16.24 -1.20 9.86
CA ASP A 42 -17.50 -0.94 9.17
C ASP A 42 -17.49 0.47 8.58
N LEU A 43 -17.09 1.45 9.39
CA LEU A 43 -16.93 2.84 8.95
C LEU A 43 -15.96 2.95 7.77
N ARG A 44 -14.77 2.34 7.86
CA ARG A 44 -13.78 2.38 6.77
C ARG A 44 -14.39 1.84 5.48
N GLU A 45 -15.11 0.73 5.55
CA GLU A 45 -15.71 0.11 4.36
C GLU A 45 -16.79 1.00 3.75
N GLU A 46 -17.63 1.62 4.55
CA GLU A 46 -18.62 2.59 4.06
C GLU A 46 -17.97 3.79 3.38
N VAL A 47 -16.94 4.37 4.00
CA VAL A 47 -16.23 5.54 3.45
C VAL A 47 -15.50 5.18 2.17
N VAL A 48 -14.80 4.04 2.12
CA VAL A 48 -14.15 3.58 0.89
C VAL A 48 -15.18 3.36 -0.21
N ASN A 49 -16.27 2.62 0.07
CA ASN A 49 -17.32 2.36 -0.92
C ASN A 49 -17.94 3.64 -1.47
N LYS A 50 -18.05 4.68 -0.63
CA LYS A 50 -18.71 5.94 -1.00
C LYS A 50 -17.79 6.89 -1.76
N PHE A 51 -16.51 6.96 -1.40
CA PHE A 51 -15.61 8.01 -1.87
C PHE A 51 -14.47 7.52 -2.78
N VAL A 52 -14.13 6.24 -2.77
CA VAL A 52 -13.06 5.69 -3.62
C VAL A 52 -13.68 5.10 -4.88
N GLN A 53 -13.51 5.79 -6.02
CA GLN A 53 -13.99 5.34 -7.34
C GLN A 53 -13.00 4.39 -8.04
N GLU A 54 -11.72 4.34 -7.60
CA GLU A 54 -10.68 3.50 -8.21
C GLU A 54 -10.77 2.03 -7.76
N SER A 55 -10.23 1.13 -8.58
CA SER A 55 -10.11 -0.32 -8.36
C SER A 55 -9.11 -0.73 -7.26
N GLY A 56 -9.05 0.02 -6.17
CA GLY A 56 -8.20 -0.28 -5.01
C GLY A 56 -8.83 -1.30 -4.06
N LYS A 57 -8.01 -2.14 -3.41
CA LYS A 57 -8.52 -3.03 -2.36
C LYS A 57 -8.89 -2.17 -1.15
N LYS A 58 -10.03 -2.43 -0.50
CA LYS A 58 -10.46 -1.71 0.73
C LYS A 58 -9.40 -1.74 1.84
N SER A 59 -8.58 -2.80 1.87
CA SER A 59 -7.44 -2.96 2.78
C SER A 59 -6.30 -1.96 2.57
N ASP A 60 -6.29 -1.24 1.44
CA ASP A 60 -5.26 -0.25 1.12
C ASP A 60 -5.62 1.12 1.68
N PHE A 61 -6.71 1.24 2.42
CA PHE A 61 -7.13 2.47 3.08
C PHE A 61 -7.24 2.23 4.58
N ILE A 62 -6.88 3.24 5.35
CA ILE A 62 -7.02 3.28 6.80
C ILE A 62 -7.72 4.56 7.22
N LEU A 63 -8.33 4.50 8.40
CA LEU A 63 -8.89 5.66 9.06
C LEU A 63 -7.90 6.16 10.11
N VAL A 64 -7.58 7.44 10.04
CA VAL A 64 -6.66 8.11 10.97
C VAL A 64 -7.43 9.19 11.72
N ALA A 65 -7.24 9.26 13.03
CA ALA A 65 -7.70 10.38 13.85
C ALA A 65 -6.54 10.83 14.74
N ASN A 66 -6.37 12.14 14.91
CA ASN A 66 -5.27 12.71 15.70
C ASN A 66 -3.89 12.15 15.29
N GLN A 67 -3.65 12.01 13.99
CA GLN A 67 -2.41 11.45 13.40
C GLN A 67 -2.13 9.97 13.75
N GLN A 68 -3.08 9.26 14.37
CA GLN A 68 -2.94 7.85 14.70
C GLN A 68 -3.96 7.00 13.93
N GLN A 69 -3.51 5.84 13.45
CA GLN A 69 -4.40 4.84 12.85
C GLN A 69 -5.38 4.32 13.89
N LEU A 70 -6.67 4.28 13.52
CA LEU A 70 -7.71 3.73 14.36
C LEU A 70 -7.73 2.19 14.28
N PRO A 71 -7.72 1.46 15.41
CA PRO A 71 -7.83 0.01 15.41
C PRO A 71 -9.17 -0.45 14.82
N LEU A 72 -9.14 -1.38 13.87
CA LEU A 72 -10.34 -1.79 13.12
C LEU A 72 -11.46 -2.37 14.00
N ALA A 73 -11.11 -3.04 15.09
CA ALA A 73 -12.08 -3.63 16.04
C ALA A 73 -12.65 -2.61 17.03
N ARG A 74 -12.11 -1.38 17.09
CA ARG A 74 -12.58 -0.34 18.00
C ARG A 74 -14.00 0.08 17.61
N LYS A 75 -14.88 0.20 18.59
CA LYS A 75 -16.24 0.74 18.43
C LYS A 75 -16.20 2.26 18.24
N LEU A 76 -17.11 2.79 17.44
CA LEU A 76 -17.22 4.24 17.21
C LEU A 76 -17.64 4.99 18.48
N SER A 77 -18.37 4.35 19.40
CA SER A 77 -18.71 4.89 20.72
C SER A 77 -17.48 5.29 21.55
N ALA A 78 -16.31 4.71 21.28
CA ALA A 78 -15.07 5.04 21.97
C ALA A 78 -14.35 6.25 21.35
N LEU A 79 -14.85 6.85 20.27
CA LEU A 79 -14.34 8.10 19.72
C LEU A 79 -15.03 9.29 20.38
N THR A 80 -14.30 10.37 20.56
CA THR A 80 -14.89 11.61 21.06
C THR A 80 -15.89 12.18 20.04
N PRO A 81 -17.03 12.74 20.46
CA PRO A 81 -17.92 13.46 19.57
C PRO A 81 -17.15 14.53 18.78
N ASP A 82 -17.53 14.70 17.52
CA ASP A 82 -16.92 15.66 16.59
C ASP A 82 -15.44 15.37 16.23
N THR A 83 -14.94 14.17 16.53
CA THR A 83 -13.62 13.72 16.04
C THR A 83 -13.56 13.82 14.52
N VAL A 84 -12.47 14.37 14.02
CA VAL A 84 -12.13 14.36 12.60
C VAL A 84 -11.42 13.05 12.27
N VAL A 85 -12.01 12.26 11.41
CA VAL A 85 -11.48 10.99 10.91
C VAL A 85 -11.12 11.18 9.45
N ARG A 86 -9.87 10.91 9.10
CA ARG A 86 -9.35 11.04 7.74
C ARG A 86 -9.26 9.67 7.08
N LEU A 87 -9.83 9.52 5.89
CA LEU A 87 -9.52 8.40 5.03
C LEU A 87 -8.19 8.70 4.34
N VAL A 88 -7.19 7.88 4.61
CA VAL A 88 -5.90 7.95 3.91
C VAL A 88 -5.60 6.60 3.27
N LYS A 89 -4.85 6.63 2.17
CA LYS A 89 -4.24 5.41 1.64
C LYS A 89 -3.24 4.93 2.69
N ALA A 90 -3.35 3.67 3.10
CA ALA A 90 -2.44 3.05 4.02
C ALA A 90 -1.04 3.14 3.41
N ASP A 91 -0.17 3.94 4.02
CA ASP A 91 1.23 3.92 3.67
C ASP A 91 1.81 2.63 4.22
N LYS A 92 1.82 1.60 3.36
CA LYS A 92 2.48 0.32 3.66
C LYS A 92 3.98 0.43 3.46
N THR A 93 4.51 1.62 3.16
CA THR A 93 5.94 1.78 2.93
C THR A 93 6.69 1.84 4.24
N GLN A 94 7.53 0.82 4.46
CA GLN A 94 8.52 0.79 5.52
C GLN A 94 9.80 1.44 4.98
N LYS A 95 10.31 2.47 5.65
CA LYS A 95 11.68 2.94 5.39
C LYS A 95 12.65 1.83 5.74
N VAL A 96 13.57 1.54 4.83
CA VAL A 96 14.60 0.54 5.07
C VAL A 96 15.70 1.18 5.90
N SER A 97 16.00 0.60 7.06
CA SER A 97 17.09 1.05 7.94
C SER A 97 18.45 0.55 7.47
N GLU A 98 18.47 -0.60 6.79
CA GLU A 98 19.64 -1.18 6.15
C GLU A 98 19.95 -0.51 4.79
N GLN A 99 21.21 -0.49 4.36
CA GLN A 99 21.56 -0.07 3.00
C GLN A 99 21.27 -1.22 2.05
N VAL A 100 20.07 -1.22 1.48
CA VAL A 100 19.65 -2.24 0.51
C VAL A 100 19.75 -1.67 -0.90
N SER A 101 20.37 -2.42 -1.81
CA SER A 101 20.42 -2.08 -3.22
C SER A 101 20.20 -3.30 -4.11
N LEU A 102 19.74 -3.05 -5.34
CA LEU A 102 19.78 -4.02 -6.43
C LEU A 102 20.88 -3.61 -7.41
N VAL A 103 21.82 -4.51 -7.66
CA VAL A 103 23.01 -4.25 -8.47
C VAL A 103 22.87 -4.97 -9.80
N PHE A 104 22.97 -4.23 -10.91
CA PHE A 104 22.99 -4.81 -12.25
C PHE A 104 24.42 -5.10 -12.72
N ASP A 105 25.31 -4.13 -12.53
CA ASP A 105 26.75 -4.21 -12.80
C ASP A 105 27.52 -3.27 -11.87
N ASP A 106 28.84 -3.18 -12.04
CA ASP A 106 29.72 -2.36 -11.18
C ASP A 106 29.32 -0.88 -11.15
N ASN A 107 28.67 -0.37 -12.20
CA ASN A 107 28.31 1.04 -12.35
C ASN A 107 26.82 1.33 -12.12
N THR A 108 25.98 0.28 -12.04
CA THR A 108 24.52 0.41 -12.05
C THR A 108 23.92 -0.20 -10.79
N HIS A 109 23.58 0.68 -9.85
CA HIS A 109 23.04 0.34 -8.53
C HIS A 109 21.72 1.05 -8.29
N PHE A 110 20.72 0.32 -7.82
CA PHE A 110 19.41 0.85 -7.48
C PHE A 110 19.21 0.81 -5.97
N ALA A 111 19.33 1.97 -5.30
CA ALA A 111 19.11 2.07 -3.86
C ALA A 111 17.62 1.86 -3.51
N ILE A 112 17.36 0.98 -2.54
CA ILE A 112 16.01 0.67 -2.04
C ILE A 112 15.80 1.39 -0.71
N THR A 113 15.11 2.53 -0.77
CA THR A 113 14.88 3.37 0.41
C THR A 113 13.56 3.07 1.12
N THR A 114 12.63 2.41 0.44
CA THR A 114 11.31 2.03 0.96
C THR A 114 10.89 0.64 0.48
N LEU A 115 10.12 -0.07 1.31
CA LEU A 115 9.53 -1.38 1.00
C LEU A 115 8.02 -1.35 1.23
N PRO A 116 7.18 -2.03 0.43
CA PRO A 116 7.57 -2.90 -0.67
C PRO A 116 8.13 -2.11 -1.87
N ALA A 117 9.23 -2.59 -2.44
CA ALA A 117 9.88 -2.01 -3.59
C ALA A 117 9.44 -2.75 -4.85
N ILE A 118 8.79 -2.02 -5.76
CA ILE A 118 8.35 -2.58 -7.04
C ILE A 118 9.46 -2.44 -8.07
N ILE A 119 9.80 -3.57 -8.71
CA ILE A 119 10.79 -3.66 -9.76
C ILE A 119 10.06 -3.93 -11.07
N GLY A 120 10.34 -3.12 -12.08
CA GLY A 120 9.66 -3.24 -13.37
C GLY A 120 10.18 -2.25 -14.39
N ARG A 121 9.34 -1.96 -15.37
CA ARG A 121 9.70 -1.14 -16.52
C ARG A 121 8.65 -0.08 -16.81
N SER A 122 9.07 1.16 -16.87
CA SER A 122 8.25 2.25 -17.41
C SER A 122 9.06 3.12 -18.37
N LYS A 123 8.42 3.55 -19.47
CA LYS A 123 9.03 4.51 -20.41
C LYS A 123 9.14 5.92 -19.83
N GLN A 124 8.39 6.21 -18.77
CA GLN A 124 8.37 7.49 -18.07
C GLN A 124 8.71 7.25 -16.60
N ALA A 125 9.11 8.30 -15.89
CA ALA A 125 9.28 8.23 -14.45
C ALA A 125 7.95 7.80 -13.81
N ASP A 126 7.92 6.60 -13.24
CA ASP A 126 6.76 6.05 -12.56
C ASP A 126 7.07 6.01 -11.06
N PRO A 127 6.43 6.85 -10.24
CA PRO A 127 6.67 6.89 -8.79
C PRO A 127 6.26 5.58 -8.09
N ALA A 128 5.51 4.69 -8.75
CA ALA A 128 5.20 3.38 -8.22
C ALA A 128 6.35 2.36 -8.38
N LEU A 129 7.36 2.63 -9.23
CA LEU A 129 8.53 1.79 -9.39
C LEU A 129 9.68 2.29 -8.52
N ALA A 130 10.12 1.44 -7.59
CA ALA A 130 11.36 1.67 -6.86
C ALA A 130 12.58 1.42 -7.75
N VAL A 131 12.46 0.47 -8.69
CA VAL A 131 13.49 0.17 -9.69
C VAL A 131 12.86 0.14 -11.08
N ASN A 132 13.29 1.07 -11.93
CA ASN A 132 12.92 1.11 -13.34
C ASN A 132 14.08 0.60 -14.21
N VAL A 133 13.90 -0.56 -14.83
CA VAL A 133 14.93 -1.18 -15.68
C VAL A 133 14.79 -0.85 -17.17
N ASN A 134 13.96 0.15 -17.52
CA ASN A 134 13.65 0.47 -18.92
C ASN A 134 14.89 0.73 -19.78
N ASP A 135 15.87 1.42 -19.22
CA ASP A 135 17.05 1.87 -19.95
C ASP A 135 18.21 0.87 -19.87
N LEU A 136 18.02 -0.26 -19.16
CA LEU A 136 19.00 -1.35 -19.13
C LEU A 136 18.96 -2.18 -20.42
N PRO A 137 20.08 -2.82 -20.79
CA PRO A 137 20.09 -3.82 -21.84
C PRO A 137 19.02 -4.90 -21.59
N ASN A 138 18.21 -5.18 -22.59
CA ASN A 138 17.05 -6.08 -22.50
C ASN A 138 15.94 -5.64 -21.52
N GLY A 139 15.88 -4.37 -21.12
CA GLY A 139 14.82 -3.81 -20.26
C GLY A 139 13.42 -4.17 -20.72
N LEU A 140 13.17 -4.13 -22.03
CA LEU A 140 11.88 -4.47 -22.66
C LEU A 140 11.38 -5.89 -22.37
N THR A 141 12.26 -6.81 -21.95
CA THR A 141 11.87 -8.18 -21.55
C THR A 141 11.20 -8.23 -20.18
N VAL A 142 11.29 -7.14 -19.40
CA VAL A 142 10.70 -7.00 -18.07
C VAL A 142 9.30 -6.37 -18.17
N SER A 143 8.35 -6.92 -17.40
CA SER A 143 7.00 -6.39 -17.23
C SER A 143 6.99 -5.00 -16.61
N ARG A 144 5.89 -4.27 -16.82
CA ARG A 144 5.71 -2.93 -16.23
C ARG A 144 5.85 -2.94 -14.71
N ARG A 145 5.21 -3.93 -14.09
CA ARG A 145 5.41 -4.35 -12.70
C ARG A 145 5.76 -5.82 -12.79
N HIS A 146 6.95 -6.23 -12.37
CA HIS A 146 7.42 -7.60 -12.56
C HIS A 146 7.61 -8.30 -11.22
N ALA A 147 8.34 -7.64 -10.31
CA ALA A 147 8.65 -8.19 -9.02
C ALA A 147 8.36 -7.18 -7.92
N GLU A 148 8.10 -7.70 -6.73
CA GLU A 148 8.02 -6.96 -5.50
C GLU A 148 9.04 -7.51 -4.51
N LEU A 149 9.92 -6.65 -4.01
CA LEU A 149 10.76 -6.91 -2.85
C LEU A 149 10.05 -6.37 -1.62
N SER A 150 9.91 -7.16 -0.57
CA SER A 150 9.26 -6.79 0.68
C SER A 150 10.05 -7.32 1.87
N LYS A 151 9.73 -6.88 3.08
CA LYS A 151 10.30 -7.41 4.32
C LYS A 151 9.22 -8.13 5.12
N GLN A 152 9.52 -9.31 5.63
CA GLN A 152 8.67 -10.06 6.57
C GLN A 152 9.51 -10.42 7.79
N GLY A 153 9.28 -9.71 8.90
CA GLY A 153 10.20 -9.76 10.05
C GLY A 153 11.55 -9.17 9.67
N ASP A 154 12.61 -9.95 9.85
CA ASP A 154 13.99 -9.56 9.52
C ASP A 154 14.44 -10.03 8.13
N THR A 155 13.55 -10.73 7.41
CA THR A 155 13.87 -11.39 6.15
C THR A 155 13.32 -10.62 4.96
N PHE A 156 14.09 -10.55 3.87
CA PHE A 156 13.63 -10.02 2.59
C PHE A 156 12.95 -11.10 1.75
N MET A 157 11.83 -10.73 1.12
CA MET A 157 11.00 -11.63 0.32
C MET A 157 10.80 -11.04 -1.07
N VAL A 158 10.99 -11.86 -2.11
CA VAL A 158 10.69 -11.51 -3.50
C VAL A 158 9.45 -12.27 -3.96
N ARG A 159 8.54 -11.55 -4.61
CA ARG A 159 7.32 -12.12 -5.21
C ARG A 159 7.19 -11.71 -6.68
N ASN A 160 6.66 -12.61 -7.50
CA ASN A 160 6.27 -12.28 -8.87
C ASN A 160 4.89 -11.61 -8.88
N ILE A 161 4.81 -10.40 -9.44
CA ILE A 161 3.59 -9.60 -9.53
C ILE A 161 3.29 -9.18 -10.98
N ALA A 162 3.89 -9.86 -11.96
CA ALA A 162 3.60 -9.63 -13.37
C ALA A 162 2.14 -9.94 -13.70
N ASP A 163 1.57 -9.26 -14.71
CA ASP A 163 0.19 -9.51 -15.17
C ASP A 163 -0.01 -11.00 -15.58
N ASN A 164 1.02 -11.63 -16.16
CA ASN A 164 1.07 -13.06 -16.52
C ASN A 164 2.34 -13.73 -15.94
N PRO A 165 2.34 -14.13 -14.66
CA PRO A 165 3.54 -14.63 -13.98
C PRO A 165 4.12 -15.92 -14.57
N GLN A 166 3.26 -16.79 -15.13
CA GLN A 166 3.67 -18.09 -15.71
C GLN A 166 4.52 -17.90 -16.97
N ASP A 167 4.15 -16.92 -17.81
CA ASP A 167 4.90 -16.58 -19.03
C ASP A 167 6.12 -15.69 -18.74
N LYS A 168 6.16 -15.11 -17.53
CA LYS A 168 7.19 -14.17 -17.10
C LYS A 168 7.70 -14.56 -15.72
N PRO A 169 8.40 -15.70 -15.63
CA PRO A 169 8.95 -16.17 -14.38
C PRO A 169 10.07 -15.26 -13.88
N ILE A 170 10.18 -15.24 -12.55
CA ILE A 170 11.36 -14.75 -11.85
C ILE A 170 12.21 -15.96 -11.53
N TYR A 171 13.53 -15.83 -11.67
CA TYR A 171 14.47 -16.85 -11.23
C TYR A 171 15.29 -16.31 -10.06
N ILE A 172 15.42 -17.10 -9.01
CA ILE A 172 16.24 -16.81 -7.84
C ILE A 172 17.39 -17.80 -7.85
N ASN A 173 18.64 -17.32 -8.01
CA ASN A 173 19.82 -18.16 -8.18
C ASN A 173 19.60 -19.27 -9.24
N GLU A 174 19.10 -18.87 -10.41
CA GLU A 174 18.71 -19.74 -11.55
C GLU A 174 17.54 -20.71 -11.34
N VAL A 175 16.92 -20.73 -10.16
CA VAL A 175 15.71 -21.53 -9.90
C VAL A 175 14.46 -20.68 -10.15
N ALA A 176 13.60 -21.12 -11.06
CA ALA A 176 12.32 -20.46 -11.32
C ALA A 176 11.43 -20.47 -10.07
N LEU A 177 10.80 -19.35 -9.77
CA LEU A 177 9.76 -19.30 -8.74
C LEU A 177 8.54 -20.10 -9.20
N ALA A 178 8.26 -21.18 -8.47
CA ALA A 178 7.24 -22.17 -8.82
C ALA A 178 5.80 -21.63 -8.82
N SER A 179 5.52 -20.56 -8.08
CA SER A 179 4.21 -19.91 -8.05
C SER A 179 4.35 -18.40 -7.82
N ALA A 180 3.49 -17.62 -8.49
CA ALA A 180 3.43 -16.17 -8.32
C ALA A 180 2.96 -15.75 -6.92
N ASP A 181 2.17 -16.61 -6.26
CA ASP A 181 1.50 -16.27 -5.01
C ASP A 181 2.36 -16.54 -3.77
N ILE A 182 3.50 -17.23 -3.93
CA ILE A 182 4.37 -17.61 -2.81
C ILE A 182 5.63 -16.75 -2.87
N PRO A 183 5.79 -15.74 -1.99
CA PRO A 183 7.04 -15.01 -1.87
C PRO A 183 8.18 -15.97 -1.51
N LYS A 184 9.35 -15.72 -2.08
CA LYS A 184 10.58 -16.45 -1.80
C LYS A 184 11.53 -15.59 -1.00
N GLU A 185 12.06 -16.16 0.06
CA GLU A 185 13.12 -15.55 0.85
C GLU A 185 14.38 -15.33 0.00
N VAL A 186 14.95 -14.14 0.14
CA VAL A 186 16.19 -13.71 -0.49
C VAL A 186 17.08 -13.04 0.55
N GLY A 187 18.39 -13.19 0.41
CA GLY A 187 19.40 -12.57 1.27
C GLY A 187 20.46 -11.84 0.46
N ASP A 188 21.44 -11.30 1.16
CA ASP A 188 22.61 -10.67 0.54
C ASP A 188 23.28 -11.60 -0.48
N GLY A 189 23.69 -11.03 -1.62
CA GLY A 189 24.29 -11.75 -2.74
C GLY A 189 23.30 -12.56 -3.61
N THR A 190 22.00 -12.51 -3.34
CA THR A 190 21.02 -13.29 -4.12
C THR A 190 20.84 -12.72 -5.52
N ALA A 191 20.99 -13.57 -6.56
CA ALA A 191 20.72 -13.20 -7.95
C ALA A 191 19.23 -13.37 -8.28
N ILE A 192 18.60 -12.27 -8.71
CA ILE A 192 17.18 -12.17 -9.08
C ILE A 192 17.09 -11.86 -10.57
N ARG A 193 16.67 -12.83 -11.37
CA ARG A 193 16.53 -12.69 -12.82
C ARG A 193 15.08 -12.46 -13.22
N LEU A 194 14.84 -11.34 -13.92
CA LEU A 194 13.57 -10.87 -14.45
C LEU A 194 13.69 -10.75 -15.97
N GLY A 195 12.98 -11.59 -16.73
CA GLY A 195 13.20 -11.68 -18.17
C GLY A 195 14.67 -12.03 -18.47
N LYS A 196 15.37 -11.15 -19.22
CA LYS A 196 16.81 -11.30 -19.53
C LYS A 196 17.73 -10.39 -18.69
N ILE A 197 17.22 -9.79 -17.62
CA ILE A 197 18.00 -8.95 -16.70
C ILE A 197 18.20 -9.71 -15.40
N THR A 198 19.43 -9.73 -14.89
CA THR A 198 19.76 -10.24 -13.55
C THR A 198 20.17 -9.08 -12.67
N LEU A 199 19.58 -8.99 -11.49
CA LEU A 199 19.94 -8.03 -10.44
C LEU A 199 20.40 -8.80 -9.22
N THR A 200 21.49 -8.38 -8.59
CA THR A 200 21.97 -8.97 -7.33
C THR A 200 21.49 -8.12 -6.17
N LEU A 201 20.86 -8.75 -5.18
CA LEU A 201 20.49 -8.10 -3.94
C LEU A 201 21.74 -7.89 -3.09
N GLN A 202 21.98 -6.65 -2.68
CA GLN A 202 23.05 -6.29 -1.75
C GLN A 202 22.45 -5.65 -0.50
N ILE A 203 22.88 -6.12 0.67
CA ILE A 203 22.44 -5.62 1.98
C ILE A 203 23.70 -5.27 2.79
N THR A 204 23.83 -4.00 3.16
CA THR A 204 24.98 -3.45 3.89
C THR A 204 24.59 -2.63 5.11
#